data_AF-A0A7S0G9I8-F1
#
_entry.id   AF-A0A7S0G9I8-F1
#
_cell.length_a   1.000
_cell.length_b   1.000
_cell.length_c   1.000
_cell.angle_alpha   90.00
_cell.angle_beta   90.00
_cell.angle_gamma   90.00
#
_symmetry.space_group_name_H-M   'P 1'
#
loop_
_entity.id
_entity.type
_entity.pdbx_description
1 polymer ?
#
loop_
_entity_poly.entity_id
_entity_poly.type
_entity_poly.pdbx_seq_one_letter_code
_entity_poly.pdbx_strand_id
1 'polypeptide(L)'
;SLCIDEGKSIARRPMSADLKAEREEFVLRAQLALGQYDRVINEAESPNSSVAIRALGLHAKYLATANDVDARQSVIETIQGFLNDPDASNSSSLQLTACNIFLTHGEMMKEALQCVHLGMTMEHLAVCLQIYIKIDRLDLAENNLMLMKQADEDSTLAQL
;
A
#
# COMPACT_ATOMS: atom_id res chain seq x y z
N SER A 1 -10.54 -1.25 -15.85
CA SER A 1 -11.61 -2.27 -15.71
C SER A 1 -11.05 -3.68 -15.75
N LEU A 2 -10.13 -4.00 -16.68
CA LEU A 2 -9.58 -5.35 -16.89
C LEU A 2 -9.12 -6.08 -15.62
N CYS A 3 -8.33 -5.45 -14.75
CA CYS A 3 -7.83 -6.06 -13.52
C CYS A 3 -8.94 -6.42 -12.50
N ILE A 4 -9.98 -5.58 -12.39
CA ILE A 4 -11.12 -5.83 -11.50
C ILE A 4 -11.96 -6.99 -12.04
N ASP A 5 -12.16 -7.05 -13.35
CA ASP A 5 -12.92 -8.11 -14.00
C ASP A 5 -12.20 -9.46 -13.89
N GLU A 6 -10.87 -9.46 -14.02
CA GLU A 6 -10.02 -10.62 -13.79
C GLU A 6 -10.07 -11.10 -12.33
N GLY A 7 -9.94 -10.19 -11.36
CA GLY A 7 -10.09 -10.50 -9.94
C GLY A 7 -11.46 -11.14 -9.61
N LYS A 8 -12.54 -10.61 -10.20
CA LYS A 8 -13.89 -11.20 -10.08
C LYS A 8 -14.02 -12.56 -10.73
N SER A 9 -13.37 -12.78 -11.88
CA SER A 9 -13.37 -14.07 -12.58
C SER A 9 -12.69 -15.15 -11.76
N ILE A 10 -11.51 -14.85 -11.20
CA ILE A 10 -10.73 -15.78 -10.40
C ILE A 10 -11.42 -16.10 -9.07
N ALA A 11 -12.26 -15.21 -8.53
CA ALA A 11 -13.01 -15.45 -7.31
C ALA A 11 -13.91 -16.69 -7.32
N ARG A 12 -14.28 -17.20 -8.51
CA ARG A 12 -15.07 -18.42 -8.69
C ARG A 12 -14.24 -19.71 -8.54
N ARG A 13 -12.90 -19.60 -8.50
CA ARG A 13 -11.99 -20.74 -8.37
C ARG A 13 -11.73 -21.07 -6.89
N PRO A 14 -11.56 -22.35 -6.52
CA PRO A 14 -11.08 -22.72 -5.19
C PRO A 14 -9.69 -22.12 -4.95
N MET A 15 -9.51 -21.41 -3.83
CA MET A 15 -8.22 -20.87 -3.39
C MET A 15 -8.17 -20.81 -1.86
N SER A 16 -6.97 -20.76 -1.28
CA SER A 16 -6.77 -20.63 0.16
C SER A 16 -7.32 -19.30 0.70
N ALA A 17 -7.51 -19.20 2.02
CA ALA A 17 -7.98 -17.97 2.64
C ALA A 17 -7.03 -16.78 2.37
N ASP A 18 -5.72 -17.03 2.45
CA ASP A 18 -4.69 -15.99 2.22
C ASP A 18 -4.76 -15.44 0.79
N LEU A 19 -4.88 -16.32 -0.21
CA LEU A 19 -5.01 -15.91 -1.61
C LEU A 19 -6.33 -15.16 -1.88
N LYS A 20 -7.40 -15.45 -1.14
CA LYS A 20 -8.65 -14.67 -1.25
C LYS A 20 -8.44 -13.26 -0.72
N ALA A 21 -7.81 -13.14 0.44
CA ALA A 21 -7.55 -11.86 1.09
C ALA A 21 -6.62 -10.98 0.23
N GLU A 22 -5.54 -11.56 -0.32
CA GLU A 22 -4.61 -10.86 -1.21
C GLU A 22 -5.31 -10.37 -2.49
N ARG A 23 -6.09 -11.25 -3.14
CA ARG A 23 -6.86 -10.87 -4.34
C ARG A 23 -7.84 -9.74 -4.03
N GLU A 24 -8.56 -9.83 -2.93
CA GLU A 24 -9.50 -8.79 -2.50
C GLU A 24 -8.79 -7.45 -2.27
N GLU A 25 -7.62 -7.49 -1.63
CA GLU A 25 -6.79 -6.31 -1.46
C GLU A 25 -6.40 -5.66 -2.80
N PHE A 26 -5.92 -6.43 -3.77
CA PHE A 26 -5.57 -5.92 -5.10
C PHE A 26 -6.78 -5.32 -5.83
N VAL A 27 -7.96 -5.93 -5.71
CA VAL A 27 -9.20 -5.39 -6.29
C VAL A 27 -9.55 -4.04 -5.66
N LEU A 28 -9.42 -3.91 -4.33
CA LEU A 28 -9.67 -2.65 -3.63
C LEU A 28 -8.64 -1.57 -3.98
N ARG A 29 -7.36 -1.91 -4.11
CA ARG A 29 -6.32 -0.99 -4.61
C ARG A 29 -6.65 -0.47 -6.02
N ALA A 30 -7.14 -1.34 -6.90
CA ALA A 30 -7.59 -0.93 -8.24
C ALA A 30 -8.82 -0.02 -8.19
N GLN A 31 -9.78 -0.29 -7.30
CA GLN A 31 -10.95 0.57 -7.10
C GLN A 31 -10.57 1.95 -6.54
N LEU A 32 -9.64 1.98 -5.58
CA LEU A 32 -9.06 3.20 -5.03
C LEU A 32 -8.44 4.06 -6.13
N ALA A 33 -7.62 3.46 -7.01
CA ALA A 33 -6.99 4.14 -8.14
C ALA A 33 -8.00 4.67 -9.18
N LEU A 34 -9.19 4.05 -9.28
CA LEU A 34 -10.29 4.51 -10.14
C LEU A 34 -11.19 5.56 -9.46
N GLY A 35 -10.86 6.03 -8.26
CA GLY A 35 -11.67 7.01 -7.52
C GLY A 35 -12.96 6.45 -6.93
N GLN A 36 -13.11 5.12 -6.86
CA GLN A 36 -14.32 4.48 -6.30
C GLN A 36 -14.26 4.42 -4.77
N TYR A 37 -14.06 5.57 -4.12
CA TYR A 37 -13.76 5.67 -2.69
C TYR A 37 -14.85 5.07 -1.81
N ASP A 38 -16.14 5.32 -2.10
CA ASP A 38 -17.26 4.81 -1.31
C ASP A 38 -17.25 3.28 -1.19
N ARG A 39 -16.86 2.57 -2.27
CA ARG A 39 -16.79 1.10 -2.27
C ARG A 39 -15.67 0.59 -1.37
N VAL A 40 -14.51 1.22 -1.45
CA VAL A 40 -13.35 0.86 -0.63
C VAL A 40 -13.61 1.14 0.85
N ILE A 41 -14.30 2.25 1.15
CA ILE A 41 -14.70 2.62 2.50
C ILE A 41 -15.68 1.59 3.08
N ASN A 42 -16.73 1.23 2.34
CA ASN A 42 -17.72 0.27 2.80
C ASN A 42 -17.10 -1.11 3.10
N GLU A 43 -16.19 -1.59 2.24
CA GLU A 43 -15.50 -2.86 2.49
C GLU A 43 -14.57 -2.78 3.71
N ALA A 44 -13.92 -1.64 3.92
CA ALA A 44 -13.06 -1.42 5.08
C ALA A 44 -13.80 -1.37 6.43
N GLU A 45 -15.09 -1.03 6.42
CA GLU A 45 -15.93 -0.98 7.63
C GLU A 45 -16.55 -2.33 7.99
N SER A 46 -16.39 -3.34 7.14
CA SER A 46 -16.80 -4.72 7.46
C SER A 46 -16.09 -5.24 8.73
N PRO A 47 -16.79 -5.93 9.65
CA PRO A 47 -16.22 -6.36 10.94
C PRO A 47 -15.00 -7.27 10.85
N ASN A 48 -14.89 -8.02 9.75
CA ASN A 48 -13.82 -9.01 9.52
C ASN A 48 -12.68 -8.44 8.67
N SER A 49 -12.67 -7.14 8.39
CA SER A 49 -11.67 -6.54 7.51
C SER A 49 -10.29 -6.54 8.14
N SER A 50 -9.33 -7.08 7.38
CA SER A 50 -7.93 -7.11 7.76
C SER A 50 -7.39 -5.69 7.95
N VAL A 51 -6.27 -5.55 8.65
CA VAL A 51 -5.63 -4.23 8.81
C VAL A 51 -5.24 -3.61 7.46
N ALA A 52 -4.88 -4.44 6.48
CA ALA A 52 -4.58 -3.99 5.11
C ALA A 52 -5.81 -3.35 4.45
N ILE A 53 -6.96 -4.01 4.51
CA ILE A 53 -8.22 -3.49 3.95
C ILE A 53 -8.66 -2.23 4.70
N ARG A 54 -8.55 -2.22 6.03
CA ARG A 54 -8.84 -1.03 6.84
C ARG A 54 -7.96 0.16 6.47
N ALA A 55 -6.66 -0.06 6.22
CA ALA A 55 -5.74 0.97 5.76
C ALA A 55 -6.14 1.53 4.39
N LEU A 56 -6.58 0.69 3.45
CA LEU A 56 -7.09 1.14 2.15
C LEU A 56 -8.35 1.99 2.30
N GLY A 57 -9.25 1.64 3.22
CA GLY A 57 -10.40 2.46 3.59
C GLY A 57 -10.01 3.84 4.11
N LEU A 58 -8.99 3.91 4.97
CA LEU A 58 -8.42 5.17 5.45
C LEU A 58 -7.83 5.99 4.30
N HIS A 59 -7.10 5.36 3.38
CA HIS A 59 -6.59 6.02 2.18
C HIS A 59 -7.72 6.58 1.30
N ALA A 60 -8.80 5.81 1.10
CA ALA A 60 -9.98 6.25 0.36
C ALA A 60 -10.64 7.47 1.05
N LYS A 61 -10.82 7.43 2.38
CA LYS A 61 -11.34 8.57 3.17
C LYS A 61 -10.47 9.80 2.97
N TYR A 62 -9.15 9.64 3.10
CA TYR A 62 -8.20 10.73 2.92
C TYR A 62 -8.28 11.39 1.54
N LEU A 63 -8.41 10.60 0.47
CA LEU A 63 -8.56 11.12 -0.90
C LEU A 63 -9.92 11.77 -1.13
N ALA A 64 -10.98 11.22 -0.55
CA ALA A 64 -12.34 11.77 -0.64
C ALA A 64 -12.50 13.12 0.10
N THR A 65 -11.72 13.35 1.17
CA THR A 65 -11.78 14.55 2.01
C THR A 65 -10.72 15.61 1.64
N ALA A 66 -10.37 15.75 0.36
CA ALA A 66 -9.28 16.62 -0.09
C ALA A 66 -9.31 18.08 0.44
N ASN A 67 -10.52 18.64 0.65
CA ASN A 67 -10.70 20.02 1.13
C ASN A 67 -10.90 20.13 2.65
N ASP A 68 -10.97 19.02 3.37
CA ASP A 68 -11.21 18.98 4.82
C ASP A 68 -9.93 18.60 5.56
N VAL A 69 -9.27 19.63 6.11
CA VAL A 69 -7.98 19.49 6.79
C VAL A 69 -8.10 18.66 8.06
N ASP A 70 -9.17 18.86 8.84
CA ASP A 70 -9.39 18.18 10.11
C ASP A 70 -9.65 16.68 9.87
N ALA A 71 -10.47 16.35 8.88
CA ALA A 71 -10.71 14.96 8.49
C ALA A 71 -9.44 14.27 8.01
N ARG A 72 -8.61 14.96 7.20
CA ARG A 72 -7.32 14.41 6.75
C ARG A 72 -6.38 14.17 7.91
N GLN A 73 -6.29 15.10 8.85
CA GLN A 73 -5.46 14.97 10.04
C GLN A 73 -5.90 13.78 10.92
N SER A 74 -7.21 13.59 11.10
CA SER A 74 -7.75 12.43 11.83
C SER A 74 -7.36 11.09 11.17
N VAL A 75 -7.33 11.03 9.83
CA VAL A 75 -6.87 9.83 9.12
C VAL A 75 -5.38 9.58 9.37
N ILE A 76 -4.55 10.62 9.35
CA ILE A 76 -3.11 10.53 9.65
C ILE A 76 -2.87 9.95 11.04
N GLU A 77 -3.56 10.46 12.05
CA GLU A 77 -3.45 9.99 13.43
C GLU A 77 -3.86 8.52 13.56
N THR A 78 -4.93 8.13 12.86
CA THR A 78 -5.39 6.73 12.85
C THR A 78 -4.37 5.80 12.20
N ILE A 79 -3.82 6.18 11.04
CA ILE A 79 -2.75 5.42 10.35
C ILE A 79 -1.52 5.28 11.24
N GLN A 80 -1.09 6.36 11.90
CA GLN A 80 0.04 6.32 12.84
C GLN A 80 -0.24 5.40 14.03
N GLY A 81 -1.48 5.38 14.53
CA GLY A 81 -1.92 4.41 15.53
C GLY A 81 -1.72 2.96 15.08
N PHE A 82 -2.09 2.62 13.84
CA PHE A 82 -1.88 1.27 13.29
C PHE A 82 -0.40 0.93 13.10
N LEU A 83 0.44 1.90 12.75
CA LEU A 83 1.89 1.69 12.63
C LEU A 83 2.59 1.50 13.98
N ASN A 84 2.02 2.04 15.07
CA ASN A 84 2.55 1.87 16.42
C ASN A 84 2.09 0.56 17.08
N ASP A 85 1.11 -0.13 16.50
CA ASP A 85 0.64 -1.44 16.95
C ASP A 85 1.59 -2.54 16.41
N PRO A 86 2.30 -3.29 17.27
CA PRO A 86 3.25 -4.33 16.85
C PRO A 86 2.64 -5.44 15.99
N ASP A 87 1.35 -5.74 16.19
CA ASP A 87 0.67 -6.82 15.47
C ASP A 87 0.27 -6.37 14.05
N ALA A 88 -0.06 -5.08 13.89
CA ALA A 88 -0.47 -4.48 12.62
C ALA A 88 0.71 -4.01 11.77
N SER A 89 1.75 -3.45 12.40
CA SER A 89 2.89 -2.78 11.76
C SER A 89 3.73 -3.69 10.86
N ASN A 90 3.67 -5.01 11.03
CA ASN A 90 4.34 -5.99 10.17
C ASN A 90 3.64 -6.17 8.80
N SER A 91 2.43 -5.64 8.63
CA SER A 91 1.71 -5.72 7.35
C SER A 91 2.35 -4.82 6.29
N SER A 92 2.94 -5.45 5.28
CA SER A 92 3.47 -4.77 4.08
C SER A 92 2.45 -3.83 3.44
N SER A 93 1.20 -4.28 3.33
CA SER A 93 0.11 -3.50 2.74
C SER A 93 -0.23 -2.25 3.55
N LEU A 94 -0.19 -2.35 4.88
CA LEU A 94 -0.35 -1.19 5.77
C LEU A 94 0.80 -0.20 5.57
N GLN A 95 2.05 -0.67 5.60
CA GLN A 95 3.25 0.14 5.43
C GLN A 95 3.22 0.93 4.12
N LEU A 96 2.90 0.26 3.01
CA LEU A 96 2.80 0.86 1.68
C LEU A 96 1.64 1.86 1.58
N THR A 97 0.49 1.54 2.18
CA THR A 97 -0.67 2.44 2.17
C THR A 97 -0.39 3.69 3.00
N ALA A 98 0.20 3.54 4.19
CA ALA A 98 0.61 4.65 5.05
C ALA A 98 1.63 5.55 4.36
N CYS A 99 2.63 4.95 3.69
CA CYS A 99 3.61 5.67 2.90
C CYS A 99 2.96 6.55 1.83
N ASN A 100 2.02 6.02 1.04
CA ASN A 100 1.31 6.78 0.02
C ASN A 100 0.50 7.96 0.60
N ILE A 101 -0.13 7.75 1.76
CA ILE A 101 -0.86 8.81 2.46
C ILE A 101 0.12 9.91 2.91
N PHE A 102 1.26 9.56 3.51
CA PHE A 102 2.29 10.53 3.93
C PHE A 102 2.92 11.29 2.77
N LEU A 103 3.18 10.61 1.63
CA LEU A 103 3.70 11.27 0.43
C LEU A 103 2.70 12.28 -0.15
N THR A 104 1.41 12.01 -0.03
CA THR A 104 0.35 12.91 -0.47
C THR A 104 0.07 14.03 0.54
N HIS A 105 0.37 13.79 1.82
CA HIS A 105 0.16 14.76 2.90
C HIS A 105 1.37 15.66 3.10
N GLY A 106 1.32 16.88 2.55
CA GLY A 106 2.32 17.91 2.86
C GLY A 106 3.78 17.50 2.62
N GLU A 107 4.00 16.48 1.80
CA GLU A 107 5.31 15.87 1.53
C GLU A 107 6.06 15.45 2.81
N MET A 108 5.40 14.70 3.71
CA MET A 108 6.02 14.07 4.89
C MET A 108 6.97 12.92 4.49
N MET A 109 8.06 13.26 3.80
CA MET A 109 8.99 12.32 3.16
C MET A 109 9.69 11.43 4.18
N LYS A 110 9.98 11.95 5.38
CA LYS A 110 10.70 11.20 6.42
C LYS A 110 9.81 10.08 6.98
N GLU A 111 8.57 10.39 7.30
CA GLU A 111 7.56 9.46 7.80
C GLU A 111 7.22 8.42 6.73
N ALA A 112 7.07 8.86 5.48
CA ALA A 112 6.90 7.96 4.34
C ALA A 112 8.08 6.97 4.21
N LEU A 113 9.31 7.46 4.26
CA LEU A 113 10.51 6.62 4.16
C LEU A 113 10.60 5.63 5.34
N GLN A 114 10.26 6.08 6.56
CA GLN A 114 10.25 5.22 7.74
C GLN A 114 9.32 4.01 7.57
N CYS A 115 8.21 4.16 6.84
CA CYS A 115 7.30 3.05 6.58
C CYS A 115 7.90 1.96 5.67
N VAL A 116 8.74 2.34 4.70
CA VAL A 116 9.11 1.43 3.60
C VAL A 116 10.58 1.03 3.57
N HIS A 117 11.49 1.76 4.22
CA HIS A 117 12.94 1.55 4.10
C HIS A 117 13.45 0.18 4.57
N LEU A 118 12.71 -0.51 5.46
CA LEU A 118 13.06 -1.86 5.93
C LEU A 118 12.36 -2.97 5.13
N GLY A 119 11.36 -2.62 4.33
CA GLY A 119 10.59 -3.60 3.55
C GLY A 119 11.39 -4.08 2.34
N MET A 120 11.41 -5.40 2.12
CA MET A 120 12.18 -6.04 1.05
C MET A 120 11.34 -6.57 -0.11
N THR A 121 10.02 -6.34 -0.10
CA THR A 121 9.20 -6.70 -1.27
C THR A 121 9.50 -5.75 -2.42
N MET A 122 9.29 -6.19 -3.67
CA MET A 122 9.51 -5.36 -4.85
C MET A 122 8.74 -4.02 -4.79
N GLU A 123 7.55 -4.00 -4.19
CA GLU A 123 6.77 -2.77 -4.02
C GLU A 123 7.42 -1.80 -3.01
N HIS A 124 8.00 -2.31 -1.91
CA HIS A 124 8.74 -1.46 -0.97
C HIS A 124 9.99 -0.87 -1.60
N LEU A 125 10.77 -1.67 -2.31
CA LEU A 125 11.98 -1.21 -2.99
C LEU A 125 11.63 -0.14 -4.03
N ALA A 126 10.57 -0.36 -4.82
CA ALA A 126 10.11 0.60 -5.83
C ALA A 126 9.64 1.94 -5.23
N VAL A 127 8.85 1.90 -4.14
CA VAL A 127 8.39 3.13 -3.47
C VAL A 127 9.56 3.84 -2.79
N CYS A 128 10.46 3.11 -2.13
CA CYS A 128 11.65 3.68 -1.51
C CYS A 128 12.58 4.34 -2.54
N LEU A 129 12.76 3.71 -3.72
CA LEU A 129 13.44 4.30 -4.87
C LEU A 129 12.79 5.61 -5.33
N GLN A 130 11.46 5.63 -5.46
CA GLN A 130 10.70 6.82 -5.82
C GLN A 130 10.94 7.97 -4.83
N ILE A 131 10.97 7.66 -3.52
CA ILE A 131 11.24 8.65 -2.47
C ILE A 131 12.66 9.20 -2.60
N TYR A 132 13.67 8.35 -2.79
CA TYR A 132 15.06 8.78 -2.95
C TYR A 132 15.25 9.72 -4.15
N ILE A 133 14.57 9.46 -5.26
CA ILE A 133 14.55 10.37 -6.42
C ILE A 133 13.90 11.70 -6.05
N LYS A 134 12.76 11.69 -5.34
CA LYS A 134 12.04 12.91 -4.92
C LYS A 134 12.87 13.81 -3.99
N ILE A 135 13.73 13.24 -3.16
CA ILE A 135 14.60 14.00 -2.23
C ILE A 135 16.01 14.27 -2.79
N ASP A 136 16.22 14.05 -4.10
CA ASP A 136 17.50 14.28 -4.80
C ASP A 136 18.69 13.49 -4.22
N ARG A 137 18.44 12.28 -3.73
CA ARG A 137 19.45 11.34 -3.23
C ARG A 137 19.69 10.21 -4.22
N LEU A 138 20.24 10.56 -5.38
CA LEU A 138 20.49 9.63 -6.48
C LEU A 138 21.42 8.47 -6.10
N ASP A 139 22.36 8.71 -5.19
CA ASP A 139 23.25 7.68 -4.65
C ASP A 139 22.48 6.54 -3.96
N LEU A 140 21.47 6.89 -3.14
CA LEU A 140 20.61 5.90 -2.49
C LEU A 140 19.62 5.27 -3.48
N ALA A 141 19.15 6.04 -4.45
CA ALA A 141 18.30 5.54 -5.52
C ALA A 141 19.00 4.45 -6.35
N GLU A 142 20.26 4.67 -6.74
CA GLU A 142 21.05 3.69 -7.50
C GLU A 142 21.26 2.38 -6.72
N ASN A 143 21.58 2.47 -5.43
CA ASN A 143 21.70 1.30 -4.57
C ASN A 143 20.39 0.51 -4.49
N ASN A 144 19.27 1.20 -4.31
CA ASN A 144 17.96 0.55 -4.22
C ASN A 144 17.55 -0.08 -5.56
N LEU A 145 17.85 0.58 -6.68
CA LEU A 145 17.66 0.01 -8.02
C LEU A 145 18.49 -1.27 -8.22
N MET A 146 19.72 -1.32 -7.69
CA MET A 146 20.54 -2.53 -7.74
C MET A 146 19.89 -3.67 -6.95
N LEU A 147 19.35 -3.39 -5.75
CA LEU A 147 18.62 -4.39 -4.96
C LEU A 147 17.39 -4.92 -5.70
N MET A 148 16.63 -4.04 -6.37
CA MET A 148 15.49 -4.45 -7.19
C MET A 148 15.89 -5.39 -8.32
N LYS A 149 17.01 -5.10 -9.02
CA LYS A 149 17.51 -5.96 -10.10
C LYS A 149 17.95 -7.33 -9.57
N GLN A 150 18.67 -7.36 -8.46
CA GLN A 150 19.09 -8.61 -7.83
C GLN A 150 17.89 -9.45 -7.39
N ALA A 151 16.88 -8.84 -6.77
CA ALA A 151 15.66 -9.54 -6.37
C ALA A 151 14.86 -10.11 -7.56
N ASP A 152 14.89 -9.44 -8.71
CA ASP A 152 14.25 -9.93 -9.95
C ASP A 152 15.05 -11.07 -10.59
N GLU A 153 16.38 -10.95 -10.63
CA GLU A 153 17.31 -11.99 -11.11
C GLU A 153 17.24 -13.27 -10.27
N ASP A 154 17.03 -13.16 -8.96
CA ASP A 154 16.91 -14.30 -8.03
C ASP A 154 15.49 -14.89 -7.97
N SER A 155 14.50 -14.25 -8.61
CA SER A 155 13.15 -14.79 -8.71
C SER A 155 13.18 -16.08 -9.53
N THR A 156 12.67 -17.16 -8.94
CA THR A 156 12.71 -18.59 -9.37
C THR A 156 12.57 -18.94 -10.87
N LEU A 157 12.20 -18.00 -11.74
CA LEU A 157 12.21 -18.13 -13.21
C LEU A 157 13.63 -18.14 -13.82
N ALA A 158 14.66 -17.62 -13.15
CA ALA A 158 16.04 -17.69 -13.64
C ALA A 158 16.74 -19.05 -13.37
N GLN A 159 16.09 -19.96 -12.64
CA GLN A 159 16.62 -21.28 -12.28
C GLN A 159 16.11 -22.43 -13.17
N LEU A 160 15.38 -22.13 -14.25
CA LEU A 160 14.91 -23.12 -15.24
C LEU A 160 15.91 -23.29 -16.39
#